data_AF-L7XBG8-F1
#
_entry.id   AF-L7XBG8-F1
#
_cell.length_a   1.000
_cell.length_b   1.000
_cell.length_c   1.000
_cell.angle_alpha   90.00
_cell.angle_beta   90.00
_cell.angle_gamma   90.00
#
_symmetry.space_group_name_H-M   'P 1'
#
loop_
_entity.id
_entity.type
_entity.pdbx_description
1 polymer ?
#
loop_
_entity_poly.entity_id
_entity_poly.type
_entity_poly.pdbx_seq_one_letter_code
_entity_poly.pdbx_strand_id
1 'polypeptide(L)'
;SYVCKTGLGDVLIGAAAAIADYNGVPKVSHIKDKIIEMTHLNETIFAAGIASSYQGQQMKSGVFLNDDMLAQVCKHNATRFPYEISRLAQDIAGGLVVTLPSEKDFRHPEAGPLLKKYLAGRKGADVENRM
;
A
#
# COMPACT_ATOMS: atom_id res chain seq x y z
N SER A 1 6.29 5.68 -18.38
CA SER A 1 6.59 4.71 -17.31
C SER A 1 5.57 4.84 -16.19
N TYR A 2 4.95 3.74 -15.75
CA TYR A 2 3.98 3.72 -14.62
C TYR A 2 4.62 3.27 -13.30
N VAL A 3 5.95 3.23 -13.27
CA VAL A 3 6.77 2.84 -12.12
C VAL A 3 6.51 3.72 -10.89
N CYS A 4 6.09 4.98 -11.06
CA CYS A 4 5.76 5.83 -9.91
C CYS A 4 4.67 5.25 -9.00
N LYS A 5 3.82 4.35 -9.51
CA LYS A 5 2.78 3.68 -8.72
C LYS A 5 3.35 2.63 -7.78
N THR A 6 4.57 2.14 -8.02
CA THR A 6 5.19 1.19 -7.12
C THR A 6 5.63 1.85 -5.82
N GLY A 7 6.08 3.11 -5.87
CA GLY A 7 6.33 3.91 -4.67
C GLY A 7 5.07 4.14 -3.82
N LEU A 8 3.90 4.29 -4.44
CA LEU A 8 2.62 4.33 -3.70
C LEU A 8 2.28 2.95 -3.11
N GLY A 9 2.60 1.87 -3.83
CA GLY A 9 2.50 0.51 -3.32
C GLY A 9 3.34 0.30 -2.06
N ASP A 10 4.58 0.80 -2.03
CA ASP A 10 5.47 0.69 -0.87
C ASP A 10 4.89 1.38 0.37
N VAL A 11 4.34 2.59 0.19
CA VAL A 11 3.65 3.33 1.26
C VAL A 11 2.45 2.53 1.78
N LEU A 12 1.64 1.94 0.89
CA LEU A 12 0.44 1.20 1.29
C LEU A 12 0.79 -0.16 1.93
N ILE A 13 1.84 -0.84 1.47
CA ILE A 13 2.40 -2.04 2.12
C ILE A 13 2.88 -1.69 3.52
N GLY A 14 3.59 -0.58 3.68
CA GLY A 14 4.03 -0.08 4.98
C GLY A 14 2.87 0.21 5.92
N ALA A 15 1.81 0.86 5.43
CA ALA A 15 0.60 1.13 6.20
C ALA A 15 -0.11 -0.17 6.64
N ALA A 16 -0.21 -1.17 5.75
CA ALA A 16 -0.79 -2.47 6.07
C ALA A 16 0.04 -3.23 7.14
N ALA A 17 1.37 -3.18 7.04
CA ALA A 17 2.24 -3.77 8.05
C ALA A 17 2.14 -3.05 9.42
N ALA A 18 2.06 -1.71 9.40
CA ALA A 18 1.93 -0.90 10.61
C ALA A 18 0.61 -1.17 11.34
N ILE A 19 -0.52 -1.19 10.64
CA ILE A 19 -1.82 -1.47 11.26
C ILE A 19 -1.91 -2.91 11.78
N ALA A 20 -1.25 -3.88 11.12
CA ALA A 20 -1.13 -5.24 11.65
C ALA A 20 -0.33 -5.30 12.97
N ASP A 21 0.72 -4.50 13.13
CA ASP A 21 1.45 -4.37 14.40
C ASP A 21 0.60 -3.68 15.47
N TYR A 22 -0.08 -2.59 15.14
CA TYR A 22 -0.99 -1.92 16.07
C TYR A 22 -2.13 -2.84 16.53
N ASN A 23 -2.61 -3.73 15.66
CA ASN A 23 -3.60 -4.76 16.01
C ASN A 23 -3.01 -5.95 16.78
N GLY A 24 -1.69 -6.04 16.95
CA GLY A 24 -1.02 -7.08 17.74
C GLY A 24 -0.81 -8.42 17.02
N VAL A 25 -1.00 -8.46 15.70
CA VAL A 25 -0.88 -9.69 14.89
C VAL A 25 0.14 -9.59 13.73
N PRO A 26 1.30 -8.90 13.87
CA PRO A 26 2.19 -8.61 12.73
C PRO A 26 2.84 -9.85 12.10
N LYS A 27 2.78 -11.01 12.77
CA LYS A 27 3.51 -12.23 12.38
C LYS A 27 2.61 -13.42 12.05
N VAL A 28 1.28 -13.26 12.09
CA VAL A 28 0.37 -14.36 11.73
C VAL A 28 0.50 -14.69 10.25
N SER A 29 0.46 -15.98 9.91
CA SER A 29 0.88 -16.46 8.59
C SER A 29 0.14 -15.80 7.43
N HIS A 30 -1.18 -15.66 7.53
CA HIS A 30 -1.98 -15.09 6.43
C HIS A 30 -1.73 -13.59 6.22
N ILE A 31 -1.34 -12.81 7.24
CA ILE A 31 -0.98 -11.39 7.04
C ILE A 31 0.37 -11.28 6.35
N LYS A 32 1.35 -12.09 6.77
CA LYS A 32 2.67 -12.13 6.12
C LYS A 32 2.53 -12.51 4.64
N ASP A 33 1.72 -13.52 4.35
CA ASP A 33 1.50 -14.00 2.98
C ASP A 33 0.84 -12.92 2.11
N LYS A 34 -0.16 -12.20 2.64
CA LYS A 34 -0.78 -11.06 1.94
C LYS A 34 0.20 -9.91 1.71
N ILE A 35 1.07 -9.60 2.67
CA ILE A 35 2.13 -8.59 2.48
C ILE A 35 3.11 -9.02 1.39
N ILE A 36 3.51 -10.31 1.37
CA ILE A 36 4.36 -10.87 0.32
C ILE A 36 3.68 -10.73 -1.05
N GLU A 37 2.39 -11.03 -1.16
CA GLU A 37 1.64 -10.89 -2.41
C GLU A 37 1.57 -9.42 -2.85
N MET A 38 1.30 -8.50 -1.92
CA MET A 38 1.33 -7.06 -2.22
C MET A 38 2.70 -6.63 -2.78
N THR A 39 3.80 -7.07 -2.15
CA THR A 39 5.16 -6.81 -2.63
C THR A 39 5.41 -7.45 -4.00
N HIS A 40 5.03 -8.71 -4.21
CA HIS A 40 5.20 -9.41 -5.48
C HIS A 40 4.52 -8.67 -6.64
N LEU A 41 3.26 -8.28 -6.45
CA LEU A 41 2.49 -7.55 -7.45
C LEU A 41 3.08 -6.16 -7.72
N ASN A 42 3.57 -5.49 -6.67
CA ASN A 42 4.22 -4.17 -6.78
C ASN A 42 5.52 -4.25 -7.61
N GLU A 43 6.39 -5.20 -7.27
CA GLU A 43 7.66 -5.43 -7.97
C GLU A 43 7.47 -5.92 -9.40
N THR A 44 6.36 -6.60 -9.70
CA THR A 44 6.05 -7.00 -11.08
C THR A 44 5.79 -5.79 -11.99
N ILE A 45 5.15 -4.73 -11.48
CA ILE A 45 5.01 -3.46 -12.23
C ILE A 45 6.37 -2.78 -12.38
N PHE A 46 7.15 -2.75 -11.29
CA PHE A 46 8.48 -2.13 -11.27
C PHE A 46 9.38 -2.76 -12.33
N ALA A 47 9.51 -4.10 -12.29
CA ALA A 47 10.33 -4.90 -13.18
C ALA A 47 9.99 -4.67 -14.67
N ALA A 48 8.70 -4.72 -15.03
CA ALA A 48 8.27 -4.48 -16.41
C ALA A 48 8.62 -3.06 -16.88
N GLY A 49 8.50 -2.07 -16.00
CA GLY A 49 8.81 -0.68 -16.30
C GLY A 49 10.30 -0.42 -16.50
N ILE A 50 11.15 -0.91 -15.59
CA ILE A 50 12.61 -0.76 -15.73
C ILE A 50 13.14 -1.56 -16.91
N ALA A 51 12.59 -2.75 -17.19
CA ALA A 51 12.98 -3.56 -18.35
C ALA A 51 12.71 -2.81 -19.66
N SER A 52 11.56 -2.14 -19.79
CA SER A 52 11.26 -1.27 -20.94
C SER A 52 12.30 -0.17 -21.11
N SER A 53 12.71 0.48 -20.02
CA SER A 53 13.76 1.51 -20.05
C SER A 53 15.14 0.94 -20.40
N TYR A 54 15.52 -0.21 -19.85
CA TYR A 54 16.79 -0.88 -20.15
C TYR A 54 16.91 -1.32 -21.62
N GLN A 55 15.80 -1.68 -22.25
CA GLN A 55 15.73 -2.06 -23.66
C GLN A 55 15.63 -0.87 -24.64
N GLY A 56 15.73 0.36 -24.13
CA GLY A 56 15.58 1.57 -24.94
C GLY A 56 16.60 1.68 -26.08
N GLN A 57 16.17 2.25 -27.21
CA GLN A 57 16.96 2.39 -28.43
C GLN A 57 17.09 3.87 -28.82
N GLN A 58 18.21 4.22 -29.45
CA GLN A 58 18.46 5.59 -29.91
C GLN A 58 17.67 5.91 -31.18
N MET A 59 17.00 7.07 -31.20
CA MET A 59 16.24 7.57 -32.35
C MET A 59 17.08 8.49 -33.23
N LYS A 60 16.54 8.90 -34.39
CA LYS A 60 17.22 9.81 -35.34
C LYS A 60 17.68 11.14 -34.73
N SER A 61 16.97 11.66 -33.72
CA SER A 61 17.34 12.91 -33.02
C SER A 61 18.40 12.71 -31.94
N GLY A 62 18.83 11.47 -31.68
CA GLY A 62 19.77 11.12 -30.62
C GLY A 62 19.11 10.82 -29.26
N VAL A 63 17.81 11.08 -29.08
CA VAL A 63 17.06 10.70 -27.86
C VAL A 63 16.90 9.17 -27.78
N PHE A 64 16.95 8.61 -26.58
CA PHE A 64 16.59 7.21 -26.35
C PHE A 64 15.10 7.09 -26.06
N LEU A 65 14.43 6.21 -26.79
CA LEU A 65 13.04 5.82 -26.55
C LEU A 65 13.03 4.42 -25.95
N ASN A 66 12.28 4.22 -24.86
CA ASN A 66 12.11 2.93 -24.21
C ASN A 66 11.38 1.92 -25.12
N ASP A 67 11.51 0.62 -24.83
CA ASP A 67 10.80 -0.42 -25.58
C ASP A 67 9.28 -0.30 -25.42
N ASP A 68 8.57 -0.13 -26.53
CA ASP A 68 7.12 0.13 -26.53
C ASP A 68 6.32 -1.07 -26.03
N MET A 69 6.63 -2.28 -26.47
CA MET A 69 5.89 -3.49 -26.08
C MET A 69 5.96 -3.72 -24.57
N LEU A 70 7.16 -3.60 -23.99
CA LEU A 70 7.34 -3.71 -22.53
C LEU A 70 6.64 -2.57 -21.77
N ALA A 71 6.55 -1.38 -22.35
CA ALA A 71 5.78 -0.29 -21.76
C ALA A 71 4.28 -0.62 -21.70
N GLN A 72 3.74 -1.27 -22.73
CA GLN A 72 2.34 -1.73 -22.73
C GLN A 72 2.11 -2.80 -21.66
N VAL A 73 3.02 -3.76 -21.50
CA VAL A 73 2.95 -4.77 -20.42
C VAL A 73 2.95 -4.10 -19.04
N CYS A 74 3.87 -3.16 -18.79
CA CYS A 74 3.92 -2.41 -17.55
C CYS A 74 2.61 -1.68 -17.26
N LYS A 75 2.07 -0.96 -18.27
CA LYS A 75 0.80 -0.24 -18.12
C LYS A 75 -0.35 -1.21 -17.85
N HIS A 76 -0.45 -2.31 -18.59
CA HIS A 76 -1.58 -3.23 -18.44
C HIS A 76 -1.62 -3.86 -17.05
N ASN A 77 -0.46 -4.23 -16.49
CA ASN A 77 -0.34 -4.67 -15.09
C ASN A 77 -0.78 -3.58 -14.11
N ALA A 78 -0.37 -2.33 -14.35
CA ALA A 78 -0.77 -1.18 -13.53
C ALA A 78 -2.27 -0.86 -13.59
N THR A 79 -3.04 -1.41 -14.54
CA THR A 79 -4.51 -1.29 -14.54
C THR A 79 -5.19 -2.32 -13.62
N ARG A 80 -4.45 -3.31 -13.13
CA ARG A 80 -4.99 -4.46 -12.39
C ARG A 80 -4.48 -4.51 -10.95
N PHE A 81 -3.16 -4.59 -10.78
CA PHE A 81 -2.57 -4.90 -9.48
C PHE A 81 -2.81 -3.87 -8.38
N PRO A 82 -2.87 -2.54 -8.66
CA PRO A 82 -3.19 -1.57 -7.61
C PRO A 82 -4.54 -1.83 -6.92
N TYR A 83 -5.51 -2.40 -7.64
CA TYR A 83 -6.81 -2.75 -7.06
C TYR A 83 -6.70 -3.91 -6.07
N GLU A 84 -5.92 -4.94 -6.41
CA GLU A 84 -5.70 -6.08 -5.52
C GLU A 84 -4.85 -5.70 -4.30
N ILE A 85 -3.81 -4.90 -4.48
CA ILE A 85 -2.99 -4.36 -3.38
C ILE A 85 -3.88 -3.56 -2.41
N SER A 86 -4.78 -2.71 -2.93
CA SER A 86 -5.73 -1.96 -2.11
C SER A 86 -6.73 -2.87 -1.39
N ARG A 87 -7.23 -3.91 -2.04
CA ARG A 87 -8.13 -4.90 -1.45
C ARG A 87 -7.46 -5.64 -0.27
N LEU A 88 -6.21 -6.08 -0.45
CA LEU A 88 -5.43 -6.75 0.59
C LEU A 88 -5.11 -5.81 1.76
N ALA A 89 -4.79 -4.55 1.49
CA ALA A 89 -4.57 -3.55 2.54
C ALA A 89 -5.82 -3.35 3.42
N GLN A 90 -7.01 -3.28 2.82
CA GLN A 90 -8.28 -3.17 3.57
C GLN A 90 -8.57 -4.41 4.43
N ASP A 91 -8.30 -5.60 3.88
CA ASP A 91 -8.42 -6.87 4.61
C ASP A 91 -7.52 -6.89 5.85
N ILE A 92 -6.26 -6.45 5.71
CA ILE A 92 -5.31 -6.37 6.84
C ILE A 92 -5.71 -5.29 7.86
N ALA A 93 -6.20 -4.13 7.40
CA ALA A 93 -6.60 -3.02 8.27
C ALA A 93 -7.84 -3.35 9.13
N GLY A 94 -8.79 -4.09 8.55
CA GLY A 94 -10.06 -4.42 9.18
C GLY A 94 -11.10 -3.29 9.10
N GLY A 95 -12.28 -3.53 9.68
CA GLY A 95 -13.45 -2.67 9.46
C GLY A 95 -13.31 -1.21 9.91
N LEU A 96 -12.39 -0.91 10.84
CA LEU A 96 -12.22 0.45 11.34
C LEU A 96 -11.74 1.43 10.26
N VAL A 97 -11.10 0.94 9.18
CA VAL A 97 -10.68 1.77 8.04
C VAL A 97 -11.85 2.49 7.34
N VAL A 98 -13.09 2.01 7.53
CA VAL A 98 -14.31 2.64 6.98
C VAL A 98 -15.34 3.05 8.05
N THR A 99 -15.06 2.80 9.33
CA THR A 99 -15.99 3.13 10.43
C THR A 99 -15.36 3.98 11.53
N LEU A 100 -14.15 4.52 11.31
CA LEU A 100 -13.47 5.34 12.29
C LEU A 100 -14.26 6.65 12.55
N PRO A 101 -14.54 7.00 13.82
CA PRO A 101 -15.13 8.29 14.16
C PRO A 101 -14.26 9.47 13.72
N SER A 102 -14.85 10.65 13.61
CA SER A 102 -14.12 11.81 13.14
C SER A 102 -13.07 12.27 14.16
N GLU A 103 -12.05 13.01 13.71
CA GLU A 103 -11.10 13.64 14.63
C GLU A 103 -11.82 14.60 15.59
N LYS A 104 -12.93 15.24 15.18
CA LYS A 104 -13.72 16.11 16.06
C LYS A 104 -14.26 15.33 17.27
N ASP A 105 -14.72 14.09 17.07
CA ASP A 105 -15.15 13.21 18.16
C ASP A 105 -13.96 12.80 19.04
N PHE A 106 -12.80 12.53 18.43
CA PHE A 106 -11.57 12.17 19.15
C PHE A 106 -11.01 13.31 20.03
N ARG A 107 -11.21 14.56 19.62
CA ARG A 107 -10.85 15.77 20.39
C ARG A 107 -11.98 16.24 21.32
N HIS A 108 -13.19 15.69 21.21
CA HIS A 108 -14.33 16.06 22.06
C HIS A 108 -14.07 15.70 23.53
N PRO A 109 -14.39 16.57 24.50
CA PRO A 109 -14.10 16.32 25.92
C PRO A 109 -14.80 15.07 26.49
N GLU A 110 -15.97 14.73 25.94
CA GLU A 110 -16.75 13.55 26.38
C GLU A 110 -16.44 12.28 25.56
N ALA A 111 -16.50 12.34 24.23
CA ALA A 111 -16.29 11.18 23.37
C ALA A 111 -14.80 10.81 23.25
N GLY A 112 -13.90 11.79 23.26
CA GLY A 112 -12.46 11.57 23.09
C GLY A 112 -11.83 10.60 24.10
N PRO A 113 -12.08 10.73 25.41
CA PRO A 113 -11.63 9.75 26.40
C PRO A 113 -12.19 8.34 26.18
N LEU A 114 -13.44 8.23 25.71
CA LEU A 114 -14.05 6.93 25.39
C LEU A 114 -13.38 6.29 24.17
N LEU A 115 -13.10 7.06 23.13
CA LEU A 115 -12.40 6.59 21.94
C LEU A 115 -10.97 6.13 22.26
N LYS A 116 -10.24 6.90 23.08
CA LYS A 116 -8.90 6.51 23.57
C LYS A 116 -8.92 5.21 24.39
N LYS A 117 -10.02 4.90 25.07
CA LYS A 117 -10.20 3.65 25.82
C LYS A 117 -10.55 2.48 24.91
N TYR A 118 -11.52 2.64 24.01
CA TYR A 118 -12.13 1.53 23.27
C TYR A 118 -11.50 1.24 21.90
N LEU A 119 -10.76 2.19 21.31
CA LEU A 119 -10.04 1.98 20.05
C LEU A 119 -8.57 1.56 20.26
N ALA A 120 -8.22 1.14 21.48
CA ALA A 120 -6.89 0.67 21.83
C ALA A 120 -6.47 -0.54 20.96
N GLY A 121 -5.24 -0.48 20.44
CA GLY A 121 -4.57 -1.62 19.82
C GLY A 121 -3.89 -2.52 20.86
N ARG A 122 -2.79 -3.16 20.47
CA ARG A 122 -1.91 -3.86 21.43
C ARG A 122 -1.39 -2.90 22.50
N LYS A 123 -1.02 -3.44 23.67
CA LYS A 123 -0.41 -2.64 24.75
C LYS A 123 0.77 -1.83 24.22
N GLY A 124 0.78 -0.53 24.53
CA GLY A 124 1.83 0.42 24.16
C GLY A 124 1.64 1.09 22.79
N ALA A 125 0.61 0.73 22.02
CA ALA A 125 0.24 1.49 20.83
C ALA A 125 -0.59 2.73 21.23
N ASP A 126 -0.18 3.91 20.76
CA ASP A 126 -1.00 5.12 20.88
C ASP A 126 -2.24 4.98 19.98
N VAL A 127 -3.41 5.35 20.50
CA VAL A 127 -4.66 5.33 19.73
C VAL A 127 -4.61 6.34 18.60
N GLU A 128 -4.01 7.50 18.80
CA GLU A 128 -3.91 8.53 17.76
C GLU A 128 -3.06 8.05 16.57
N ASN A 129 -2.02 7.26 16.81
CA ASN A 129 -1.21 6.68 15.73
C ASN A 129 -1.90 5.50 15.01
N ARG A 130 -2.87 4.86 15.66
CA ARG A 130 -3.67 3.75 15.09
C ARG A 130 -4.84 4.25 14.24
N MET A 131 -5.29 5.48 14.49
CA MET A 131 -6.30 6.20 13.71
C MET A 131 -5.72 6.71 12.39
#